data_AF-A0A1B3PMW5-F1
#
_entry.id   AF-A0A1B3PMW5-F1
#
_cell.length_a   1.000
_cell.length_b   1.000
_cell.length_c   1.000
_cell.angle_alpha   90.00
_cell.angle_beta   90.00
_cell.angle_gamma   90.00
#
_symmetry.space_group_name_H-M   'P 1'
#
loop_
_entity.id
_entity.type
_entity.pdbx_description
1 polymer ?
#
loop_
_entity_poly.entity_id
_entity_poly.type
_entity_poly.pdbx_seq_one_letter_code
_entity_poly.pdbx_strand_id
1 'polypeptide(L)'
;MDRSTSELLELRHTARTSLLPMPPSTQEECRGAAGIAYVFLMSSHALTLMTGVLAIVSLKELGPAGTWRNSELSGQAGTLAKRTVDVGQAAERSLDHALSNLRHQQIALSPSEASGVDEIRASGEVYVTLLKTVALETRLTAIQQNLSVTVQRGPLHAAVDSISGTKEVGSSIRQLTAQAMELELRLEMYEARISE
;
A
#
# COMPACT_ATOMS: atom_id res chain seq x y z
N MET A 1 7.91 -31.13 2.32
CA MET A 1 7.26 -29.80 2.27
C MET A 1 7.95 -28.94 3.29
N ASP A 2 8.63 -27.89 2.85
CA ASP A 2 9.40 -27.02 3.74
C ASP A 2 8.47 -26.14 4.56
N ARG A 3 8.73 -26.04 5.87
CA ARG A 3 7.96 -25.25 6.85
C ARG A 3 7.63 -23.83 6.36
N SER A 4 8.53 -23.22 5.61
CA SER A 4 8.37 -21.86 5.06
C SER A 4 7.22 -21.74 4.04
N THR A 5 6.92 -22.79 3.29
CA THR A 5 5.76 -22.81 2.37
C THR A 5 4.44 -22.97 3.11
N SER A 6 4.45 -23.69 4.24
CA SER A 6 3.28 -23.85 5.10
C SER A 6 2.96 -22.55 5.86
N GLU A 7 3.99 -21.82 6.29
CA GLU A 7 3.85 -20.49 6.94
C GLU A 7 3.30 -19.42 5.97
N LEU A 8 3.75 -19.43 4.71
CA LEU A 8 3.18 -18.57 3.66
C LEU A 8 1.72 -18.92 3.36
N LEU A 9 1.34 -20.20 3.45
CA LEU A 9 -0.03 -20.66 3.28
C LEU A 9 -0.93 -20.32 4.48
N GLU A 10 -0.39 -20.32 5.70
CA GLU A 10 -1.13 -19.91 6.91
C GLU A 10 -1.36 -18.39 6.95
N LEU A 11 -0.37 -17.58 6.54
CA LEU A 11 -0.54 -16.15 6.30
C LEU A 11 -1.57 -15.87 5.19
N ARG A 12 -1.57 -16.68 4.12
CA ARG A 12 -2.59 -16.64 3.06
C ARG A 12 -3.98 -17.01 3.58
N HIS A 13 -4.07 -17.91 4.57
CA HIS A 13 -5.34 -18.33 5.17
C HIS A 13 -5.90 -17.30 6.15
N THR A 14 -5.05 -16.56 6.86
CA THR A 14 -5.47 -15.37 7.64
C THR A 14 -5.80 -14.19 6.71
N ALA A 15 -5.16 -14.11 5.54
CA ALA A 15 -5.53 -13.22 4.44
C ALA A 15 -6.76 -13.70 3.62
N ARG A 16 -7.59 -14.61 4.15
CA ARG A 16 -8.96 -14.83 3.61
C ARG A 16 -9.87 -13.61 3.72
N THR A 17 -9.37 -12.50 4.26
CA THR A 17 -9.90 -11.14 4.17
C THR A 17 -9.34 -10.33 2.99
N SER A 18 -8.84 -10.97 1.92
CA SER A 18 -8.45 -10.29 0.67
C SER A 18 -9.68 -9.69 0.00
N LEU A 19 -9.99 -8.43 0.35
CA LEU A 19 -10.99 -7.59 -0.32
C LEU A 19 -10.42 -6.95 -1.59
N LEU A 20 -9.11 -7.06 -1.83
CA LEU A 20 -8.47 -6.50 -3.01
C LEU A 20 -8.65 -7.43 -4.21
N PRO A 21 -9.26 -6.95 -5.32
CA PRO A 21 -9.43 -7.76 -6.51
C PRO A 21 -8.10 -8.24 -7.08
N MET A 22 -8.15 -9.35 -7.82
CA MET A 22 -7.03 -9.78 -8.64
C MET A 22 -6.79 -8.79 -9.78
N PRO A 23 -5.53 -8.55 -10.20
CA PRO A 23 -5.27 -7.81 -11.43
C PRO A 23 -5.90 -8.51 -12.65
N PRO A 24 -6.25 -7.76 -13.70
CA PRO A 24 -6.75 -8.32 -14.96
C PRO A 24 -5.81 -9.38 -15.52
N SER A 25 -6.36 -10.40 -16.16
CA SER A 25 -5.68 -11.68 -16.42
C SER A 25 -4.72 -11.61 -17.59
N THR A 26 -4.96 -10.71 -18.54
CA THR A 26 -4.16 -10.57 -19.76
C THR A 26 -3.56 -9.17 -19.86
N GLN A 27 -2.47 -9.06 -20.62
CA GLN A 27 -1.85 -7.77 -20.92
C GLN A 27 -2.82 -6.81 -21.62
N GLU A 28 -3.66 -7.33 -22.52
CA GLU A 28 -4.66 -6.54 -23.24
C GLU A 28 -5.70 -5.95 -22.27
N GLU A 29 -6.19 -6.75 -21.32
CA GLU A 29 -7.09 -6.27 -20.26
C GLU A 29 -6.40 -5.24 -19.36
N CYS A 30 -5.12 -5.43 -19.02
CA CYS A 30 -4.33 -4.47 -18.24
C CYS A 30 -4.13 -3.13 -18.97
N ARG A 31 -4.05 -3.13 -20.31
CA ARG A 31 -3.94 -1.90 -21.10
C ARG A 31 -5.30 -1.24 -21.36
N GLY A 32 -6.39 -2.01 -21.28
CA GLY A 32 -7.75 -1.53 -21.52
C GLY A 32 -8.42 -0.91 -20.29
N ALA A 33 -9.72 -0.61 -20.42
CA ALA A 33 -10.53 0.02 -19.38
C ALA A 33 -10.53 -0.75 -18.05
N ALA A 34 -10.45 -2.08 -18.09
CA ALA A 34 -10.38 -2.93 -16.90
C ALA A 34 -9.09 -2.67 -16.08
N GLY A 35 -7.94 -2.57 -16.74
CA GLY A 35 -6.67 -2.23 -16.10
C GLY A 35 -6.65 -0.83 -15.53
N ILE A 36 -7.18 0.15 -16.26
CA ILE A 36 -7.32 1.53 -15.76
C ILE A 36 -8.18 1.55 -14.48
N ALA A 37 -9.38 0.96 -14.51
CA ALA A 37 -10.26 0.89 -13.36
C ALA A 37 -9.61 0.17 -12.17
N TYR A 38 -8.91 -0.93 -12.44
CA TYR A 38 -8.16 -1.67 -11.42
C TYR A 38 -7.10 -0.79 -10.74
N VAL A 39 -6.30 -0.05 -11.51
CA VAL A 39 -5.24 0.80 -10.95
C VAL A 39 -5.80 1.98 -10.17
N PHE A 40 -6.90 2.58 -10.61
CA PHE A 40 -7.60 3.61 -9.82
C PHE A 40 -8.10 3.05 -8.48
N LEU A 41 -8.66 1.85 -8.48
CA LEU A 41 -9.11 1.18 -7.26
C LEU A 41 -7.92 0.88 -6.32
N MET A 42 -6.83 0.30 -6.84
CA MET A 42 -5.63 0.02 -6.04
C MET A 42 -5.00 1.31 -5.50
N SER A 43 -4.97 2.37 -6.30
CA SER A 43 -4.47 3.69 -5.88
C SER A 43 -5.34 4.30 -4.78
N SER A 44 -6.66 4.10 -4.82
CA SER A 44 -7.59 4.53 -3.77
C SER A 44 -7.35 3.77 -2.45
N HIS A 45 -7.14 2.46 -2.53
CA HIS A 45 -6.76 1.65 -1.37
C HIS A 45 -5.39 2.06 -0.82
N ALA A 46 -4.43 2.36 -1.69
CA ALA A 46 -3.10 2.83 -1.31
C ALA A 46 -3.20 4.14 -0.56
N LEU A 47 -3.90 5.14 -1.12
CA LEU A 47 -4.14 6.42 -0.45
C LEU A 47 -4.81 6.25 0.90
N THR A 48 -5.86 5.44 0.99
CA THR A 48 -6.57 5.20 2.25
C THR A 48 -5.66 4.60 3.31
N LEU A 49 -4.89 3.57 2.94
CA LEU A 49 -3.91 2.94 3.82
C LEU A 49 -2.83 3.94 4.25
N MET A 50 -2.27 4.68 3.29
CA MET A 50 -1.22 5.68 3.53
C MET A 50 -1.67 6.80 4.45
N THR A 51 -2.86 7.33 4.25
CA THR A 51 -3.43 8.36 5.14
C THR A 51 -3.67 7.81 6.54
N GLY A 52 -4.15 6.56 6.66
CA GLY A 52 -4.31 5.90 7.95
C GLY A 52 -2.98 5.70 8.68
N VAL A 53 -1.94 5.26 7.96
CA VAL A 53 -0.59 5.11 8.51
C VAL A 53 0.02 6.46 8.87
N LEU A 54 -0.15 7.50 8.04
CA LEU A 54 0.26 8.86 8.35
C LEU A 54 -0.35 9.33 9.67
N ALA A 55 -1.65 9.11 9.86
CA ALA A 55 -2.33 9.46 11.11
C ALA A 55 -1.71 8.73 12.32
N ILE A 56 -1.41 7.43 12.19
CA ILE A 56 -0.79 6.63 13.24
C ILE A 56 0.63 7.15 13.57
N VAL A 57 1.48 7.37 12.57
CA VAL A 57 2.86 7.85 12.79
C VAL A 57 2.90 9.31 13.22
N SER A 58 1.86 10.09 12.98
CA SER A 58 1.74 11.47 13.47
C SER A 58 1.44 11.56 14.97
N LEU A 59 1.00 10.45 15.59
CA LEU A 59 0.75 10.41 17.02
C LEU A 59 2.08 10.56 17.77
N LYS A 60 2.16 11.61 18.60
CA LYS A 60 3.26 11.81 19.56
C LYS A 60 3.30 10.68 20.61
N GLU A 61 2.13 10.11 20.91
CA GLU A 61 1.91 9.12 21.95
C GLU A 61 0.92 8.04 21.48
N LEU A 62 1.19 6.77 21.76
CA LEU A 62 0.23 5.67 21.57
C LEU A 62 -0.27 5.19 22.93
N GLY A 63 -1.57 5.40 23.19
CA GLY A 63 -2.24 4.97 24.41
C GLY A 63 -1.92 5.82 25.66
N PRO A 64 -2.55 5.51 26.81
CA PRO A 64 -2.55 6.36 28.00
C PRO A 64 -1.20 6.50 28.73
N ALA A 65 -0.18 5.73 28.35
CA ALA A 65 1.18 5.79 28.91
C ALA A 65 2.19 6.55 28.03
N GLY A 66 1.73 7.13 26.93
CA GLY A 66 2.33 8.35 26.43
C GLY A 66 3.59 8.24 25.58
N THR A 67 4.11 7.08 25.19
CA THR A 67 5.33 7.09 24.36
C THR A 67 5.55 5.85 23.51
N TRP A 68 6.13 6.06 22.32
CA TRP A 68 6.88 5.09 21.52
C TRP A 68 8.13 4.51 22.25
N ARG A 69 8.21 4.62 23.59
CA ARG A 69 9.32 4.12 24.42
C ARG A 69 9.49 2.60 24.34
N ASN A 70 8.46 1.88 23.87
CA ASN A 70 8.62 0.50 23.46
C ASN A 70 9.35 0.45 22.10
N SER A 71 10.61 0.07 22.13
CA SER A 71 11.48 -0.04 20.95
C SER A 71 10.94 -1.00 19.89
N GLU A 72 10.17 -2.02 20.28
CA GLU A 72 9.56 -2.97 19.36
C GLU A 72 8.40 -2.35 18.59
N LEU A 73 7.48 -1.65 19.26
CA LEU A 73 6.36 -0.96 18.61
C LEU A 73 6.85 0.18 17.72
N SER A 74 7.87 0.92 18.15
CA SER A 74 8.53 1.94 17.32
C SER A 74 9.15 1.32 16.07
N GLY A 75 9.80 0.16 16.21
CA GLY A 75 10.34 -0.61 15.08
C GLY A 75 9.28 -1.09 14.09
N GLN A 76 8.17 -1.60 14.61
CA GLN A 76 7.03 -2.05 13.81
C GLN A 76 6.36 -0.89 13.06
N ALA A 77 6.16 0.25 13.72
CA ALA A 77 5.60 1.45 13.08
C ALA A 77 6.55 2.07 12.04
N GLY A 78 7.86 2.08 12.30
CA GLY A 78 8.86 2.51 11.32
C GLY A 78 8.87 1.61 10.09
N THR A 79 8.74 0.29 10.29
CA THR A 79 8.61 -0.68 9.20
C THR A 79 7.31 -0.49 8.41
N LEU A 80 6.18 -0.27 9.09
CA LEU A 80 4.89 0.02 8.47
C LEU A 80 4.96 1.32 7.65
N ALA A 81 5.53 2.39 8.20
CA ALA A 81 5.71 3.66 7.51
C ALA A 81 6.50 3.50 6.21
N LYS A 82 7.63 2.77 6.27
CA LYS A 82 8.45 2.48 5.09
C LYS A 82 7.66 1.69 4.04
N ARG A 83 7.04 0.58 4.44
CA ARG A 83 6.24 -0.26 3.52
C ARG A 83 5.13 0.54 2.84
N THR A 84 4.52 1.43 3.58
CA THR A 84 3.41 2.26 3.08
C THR A 84 3.90 3.31 2.08
N VAL A 85 5.12 3.82 2.25
CA VAL A 85 5.79 4.64 1.23
C VAL A 85 6.08 3.82 -0.03
N ASP A 86 6.59 2.59 0.13
CA ASP A 86 6.89 1.69 -1.00
C ASP A 86 5.59 1.36 -1.79
N VAL A 87 4.48 1.10 -1.11
CA VAL A 87 3.13 0.94 -1.70
C VAL A 87 2.71 2.20 -2.47
N GLY A 88 2.89 3.38 -1.90
CA GLY A 88 2.55 4.64 -2.56
C GLY A 88 3.31 4.84 -3.87
N GLN A 89 4.60 4.48 -3.89
CA GLN A 89 5.43 4.54 -5.09
C GLN A 89 5.02 3.50 -6.13
N ALA A 90 4.67 2.28 -5.72
CA ALA A 90 4.16 1.26 -6.63
C ALA A 90 2.82 1.67 -7.26
N ALA A 91 1.91 2.23 -6.47
CA ALA A 91 0.63 2.73 -6.95
C ALA A 91 0.80 3.90 -7.92
N GLU A 92 1.71 4.83 -7.60
CA GLU A 92 2.09 5.94 -8.48
C GLU A 92 2.55 5.45 -9.85
N ARG A 93 3.54 4.55 -9.88
CA ARG A 93 4.08 4.00 -11.15
C ARG A 93 3.01 3.28 -11.96
N SER A 94 2.20 2.45 -11.31
CA SER A 94 1.10 1.75 -11.96
C SER A 94 0.09 2.71 -12.57
N LEU A 95 -0.22 3.80 -11.86
CA LEU A 95 -1.15 4.84 -12.32
C LEU A 95 -0.58 5.66 -13.47
N ASP A 96 0.70 6.04 -13.42
CA ASP A 96 1.39 6.70 -14.52
C ASP A 96 1.38 5.83 -15.79
N HIS A 97 1.61 4.53 -15.67
CA HIS A 97 1.48 3.59 -16.80
C HIS A 97 0.05 3.55 -17.36
N ALA A 98 -0.96 3.45 -16.50
CA ALA A 98 -2.37 3.43 -16.94
C ALA A 98 -2.77 4.74 -17.65
N LEU A 99 -2.35 5.89 -17.13
CA LEU A 99 -2.58 7.20 -17.73
C LEU A 99 -1.86 7.37 -19.06
N SER A 100 -0.65 6.83 -19.19
CA SER A 100 0.06 6.77 -20.47
C SER A 100 -0.72 5.95 -21.50
N ASN A 101 -1.22 4.78 -21.13
CA ASN A 101 -2.01 3.94 -22.03
C ASN A 101 -3.32 4.61 -22.48
N LEU A 102 -3.99 5.33 -21.57
CA LEU A 102 -5.18 6.14 -21.90
C LEU A 102 -4.87 7.17 -22.99
N ARG A 103 -3.74 7.89 -22.89
CA ARG A 103 -3.33 8.86 -23.92
C ARG A 103 -3.12 8.22 -25.29
N HIS A 104 -2.55 7.01 -25.33
CA HIS A 104 -2.37 6.28 -26.60
C HIS A 104 -3.70 5.87 -27.22
N GLN A 105 -4.68 5.47 -26.40
CA GLN A 105 -6.02 5.08 -26.86
C GLN A 105 -6.86 6.28 -27.32
N GLN A 106 -6.61 7.47 -26.77
CA GLN A 106 -7.33 8.71 -27.10
C GLN A 106 -7.16 9.16 -28.56
N ILE A 107 -6.07 8.75 -29.23
CA ILE A 107 -5.72 9.14 -30.60
C ILE A 107 -6.81 8.74 -31.62
N ALA A 108 -7.61 7.72 -31.32
CA ALA A 108 -8.64 7.19 -32.22
C ALA A 108 -10.09 7.55 -31.83
N LEU A 109 -10.30 8.35 -30.78
CA LEU A 109 -11.62 8.59 -30.20
C LEU A 109 -12.36 9.79 -30.82
N SER A 110 -13.69 9.77 -30.75
CA SER A 110 -14.52 10.93 -31.08
C SER A 110 -14.35 12.06 -30.04
N PRO A 111 -14.67 13.33 -30.37
CA PRO A 111 -14.47 14.46 -29.46
C PRO A 111 -15.19 14.34 -28.11
N SER A 112 -16.38 13.73 -28.07
CA SER A 112 -17.12 13.48 -26.82
C SER A 112 -16.46 12.42 -25.95
N GLU A 113 -15.90 11.38 -26.56
CA GLU A 113 -15.17 10.32 -25.86
C GLU A 113 -13.80 10.81 -25.39
N ALA A 114 -13.15 11.65 -26.18
CA ALA A 114 -11.88 12.29 -25.82
C ALA A 114 -12.03 13.17 -24.57
N SER A 115 -13.15 13.90 -24.41
CA SER A 115 -13.44 14.69 -23.20
C SER A 115 -13.53 13.82 -21.94
N GLY A 116 -14.18 12.64 -22.02
CA GLY A 116 -14.26 11.71 -20.90
C GLY A 116 -12.90 11.13 -20.51
N VAL A 117 -12.03 10.88 -21.49
CA VAL A 117 -10.64 10.44 -21.24
C VAL A 117 -9.83 11.54 -20.56
N ASP A 118 -10.01 12.80 -20.93
CA ASP A 118 -9.34 13.92 -20.28
C ASP A 118 -9.76 14.09 -18.82
N GLU A 119 -11.04 13.86 -18.49
CA GLU A 119 -11.53 13.88 -17.10
C GLU A 119 -10.91 12.75 -16.26
N ILE A 120 -10.84 11.53 -16.81
CA ILE A 120 -10.18 10.39 -16.16
C ILE A 120 -8.70 10.70 -15.94
N ARG A 121 -8.05 11.27 -16.95
CA ARG A 121 -6.63 11.65 -16.86
C ARG A 121 -6.39 12.71 -15.79
N ALA A 122 -7.17 13.78 -15.78
CA ALA A 122 -7.07 14.83 -14.76
C ALA A 122 -7.27 14.25 -13.36
N SER A 123 -8.24 13.34 -13.19
CA SER A 123 -8.47 12.64 -11.92
C SER A 123 -7.27 11.78 -11.51
N GLY A 124 -6.66 11.06 -12.46
CA GLY A 124 -5.45 10.28 -12.17
C GLY A 124 -4.24 11.13 -11.81
N GLU A 125 -4.04 12.27 -12.46
CA GLU A 125 -2.98 13.23 -12.12
C GLU A 125 -3.12 13.77 -10.68
N VAL A 126 -4.37 13.95 -10.20
CA VAL A 126 -4.65 14.27 -8.78
C VAL A 126 -4.24 13.13 -7.86
N TYR A 127 -4.60 11.88 -8.19
CA TYR A 127 -4.22 10.71 -7.40
C TYR A 127 -2.68 10.55 -7.31
N VAL A 128 -1.95 10.74 -8.42
CA VAL A 128 -0.48 10.73 -8.45
C VAL A 128 0.10 11.76 -7.48
N THR A 129 -0.45 12.98 -7.52
CA THR A 129 -0.01 14.07 -6.63
C THR A 129 -0.26 13.75 -5.16
N LEU A 130 -1.43 13.19 -4.84
CA LEU A 130 -1.79 12.78 -3.49
C LEU A 130 -0.89 11.64 -3.00
N LEU A 131 -0.63 10.63 -3.83
CA LEU A 131 0.24 9.50 -3.48
C LEU A 131 1.64 9.98 -3.11
N LYS A 132 2.23 10.86 -3.94
CA LYS A 132 3.54 11.49 -3.68
C LYS A 132 3.54 12.28 -2.37
N THR A 133 2.53 13.10 -2.17
CA THR A 133 2.43 14.01 -1.02
C THR A 133 2.32 13.22 0.28
N VAL A 134 1.38 12.26 0.34
CA VAL A 134 1.17 11.45 1.55
C VAL A 134 2.37 10.54 1.82
N ALA A 135 3.02 9.98 0.78
CA ALA A 135 4.26 9.22 0.94
C ALA A 135 5.38 10.08 1.57
N LEU A 136 5.58 11.29 1.06
CA LEU A 136 6.57 12.22 1.56
C LEU A 136 6.28 12.62 3.01
N GLU A 137 5.03 13.00 3.32
CA GLU A 137 4.63 13.37 4.68
C GLU A 137 4.77 12.21 5.66
N THR A 138 4.41 10.99 5.25
CA THR A 138 4.57 9.78 6.08
C THR A 138 6.04 9.55 6.41
N ARG A 139 6.92 9.67 5.41
CA ARG A 139 8.36 9.53 5.60
C ARG A 139 8.93 10.60 6.52
N LEU A 140 8.60 11.87 6.30
CA LEU A 140 9.09 12.98 7.11
C LEU A 140 8.61 12.88 8.55
N THR A 141 7.34 12.54 8.75
CA THR A 141 6.75 12.37 10.08
C THR A 141 7.41 11.21 10.83
N ALA A 142 7.62 10.06 10.17
CA ALA A 142 8.32 8.94 10.78
C ALA A 142 9.74 9.29 11.24
N ILE A 143 10.46 10.11 10.45
CA ILE A 143 11.80 10.63 10.83
C ILE A 143 11.68 11.57 12.04
N GLN A 144 10.73 12.50 12.04
CA GLN A 144 10.51 13.44 13.15
C GLN A 144 10.17 12.71 14.46
N GLN A 145 9.42 11.60 14.39
CA GLN A 145 9.10 10.77 15.55
C GLN A 145 10.23 9.80 15.95
N ASN A 146 11.40 9.83 15.28
CA ASN A 146 12.52 8.92 15.51
C ASN A 146 12.13 7.43 15.44
N LEU A 147 11.19 7.08 14.56
CA LEU A 147 10.78 5.69 14.37
C LEU A 147 11.94 4.92 13.73
N SER A 148 12.47 3.93 14.45
CA SER A 148 13.60 3.14 13.98
C SER A 148 13.14 2.18 12.89
N VAL A 149 13.78 2.22 11.71
CA VAL A 149 13.57 1.22 10.65
C VAL A 149 14.49 0.02 10.94
N THR A 150 14.19 -0.73 11.99
CA THR A 150 14.90 -1.98 12.23
C THR A 150 14.24 -3.08 11.41
N VAL A 151 14.90 -3.53 10.34
CA VAL A 151 14.51 -4.75 9.64
C VAL A 151 14.66 -5.90 10.62
N GLN A 152 13.59 -6.28 11.33
CA GLN A 152 13.59 -7.47 12.17
C GLN A 152 13.67 -8.71 11.26
N ARG A 153 14.90 -9.17 10.99
CA ARG A 153 15.17 -10.57 10.61
C ARG A 153 15.13 -11.40 11.89
N GLY A 154 13.93 -11.77 12.35
CA GLY A 154 13.75 -12.65 13.50
C GLY A 154 12.39 -13.35 13.44
N PRO A 155 12.27 -14.59 13.95
CA PRO A 155 11.02 -15.34 13.93
C PRO A 155 9.95 -14.58 14.73
N LEU A 156 8.78 -14.42 14.10
CA LEU A 156 7.60 -13.64 14.53
C LEU A 156 6.98 -14.04 15.90
N HIS A 157 7.60 -14.94 16.66
CA HIS A 157 7.01 -15.61 17.83
C HIS A 157 7.41 -15.05 19.20
N ALA A 158 8.38 -14.13 19.31
CA ALA A 158 8.92 -13.74 20.62
C ALA A 158 8.23 -12.54 21.30
N ALA A 159 7.15 -12.00 20.75
CA ALA A 159 6.52 -10.76 21.24
C ALA A 159 5.06 -10.95 21.69
N VAL A 160 4.73 -12.13 22.24
CA VAL A 160 3.33 -12.44 22.57
C VAL A 160 2.97 -12.10 24.01
N ASP A 161 3.89 -11.92 24.97
CA ASP A 161 3.50 -11.79 26.38
C ASP A 161 4.10 -10.60 27.13
N SER A 162 3.42 -9.45 27.06
CA SER A 162 2.88 -8.73 28.23
C SER A 162 2.43 -7.31 27.86
N ILE A 163 1.46 -6.78 28.61
CA ILE A 163 0.84 -5.43 28.56
C ILE A 163 -0.48 -5.36 27.76
N SER A 164 -1.57 -5.21 28.51
CA SER A 164 -2.98 -5.25 28.08
C SER A 164 -3.47 -4.04 27.25
N GLY A 165 -2.57 -3.18 26.78
CA GLY A 165 -2.90 -2.06 25.86
C GLY A 165 -2.00 -1.99 24.62
N THR A 166 -0.86 -2.71 24.62
CA THR A 166 0.11 -2.74 23.53
C THR A 166 -0.09 -3.93 22.58
N LYS A 167 -0.72 -5.02 23.04
CA LYS A 167 -1.03 -6.20 22.20
C LYS A 167 -1.97 -5.85 21.05
N GLU A 168 -3.02 -5.06 21.32
CA GLU A 168 -3.99 -4.65 20.31
C GLU A 168 -3.37 -3.70 19.28
N VAL A 169 -2.66 -2.67 19.74
CA VAL A 169 -1.94 -1.73 18.86
C VAL A 169 -0.92 -2.46 17.99
N GLY A 170 -0.12 -3.35 18.57
CA GLY A 170 0.82 -4.19 17.81
C GLY A 170 0.11 -5.11 16.81
N SER A 171 -1.05 -5.66 17.17
CA SER A 171 -1.85 -6.49 16.24
C SER A 171 -2.40 -5.68 15.07
N SER A 172 -2.87 -4.45 15.32
CA SER A 172 -3.33 -3.52 14.28
C SER A 172 -2.20 -3.09 13.35
N ILE A 173 -1.02 -2.76 13.88
CA ILE A 173 0.16 -2.44 13.07
C ILE A 173 0.57 -3.63 12.19
N ARG A 174 0.55 -4.85 12.73
CA ARG A 174 0.82 -6.06 11.95
C ARG A 174 -0.23 -6.29 10.86
N GLN A 175 -1.52 -6.08 11.14
CA GLN A 175 -2.59 -6.20 10.16
C GLN A 175 -2.44 -5.18 9.03
N LEU A 176 -2.16 -3.91 9.37
CA LEU A 176 -1.89 -2.86 8.37
C LEU A 176 -0.64 -3.18 7.55
N THR A 177 0.38 -3.77 8.17
CA THR A 177 1.59 -4.21 7.45
C THR A 177 1.26 -5.33 6.45
N ALA A 178 0.41 -6.30 6.84
CA ALA A 178 -0.04 -7.35 5.93
C ALA A 178 -0.86 -6.77 4.77
N GLN A 179 -1.73 -5.80 5.04
CA GLN A 179 -2.49 -5.09 4.00
C GLN A 179 -1.57 -4.30 3.05
N ALA A 180 -0.53 -3.65 3.58
CA ALA A 180 0.48 -2.98 2.76
C ALA A 180 1.20 -3.96 1.83
N MET A 181 1.64 -5.10 2.38
CA MET A 181 2.32 -6.15 1.59
C MET A 181 1.40 -6.77 0.54
N GLU A 182 0.13 -6.99 0.87
CA GLU A 182 -0.85 -7.49 -0.09
C GLU A 182 -1.04 -6.49 -1.24
N LEU A 183 -1.21 -5.20 -0.92
CA LEU A 183 -1.40 -4.17 -1.93
C LEU A 183 -0.14 -3.97 -2.80
N GLU A 184 1.05 -4.01 -2.20
CA GLU A 184 2.34 -4.02 -2.90
C GLU A 184 2.39 -5.17 -3.90
N LEU A 185 2.11 -6.41 -3.46
CA LEU A 185 2.07 -7.59 -4.32
C LEU A 185 1.04 -7.45 -5.46
N ARG A 186 -0.15 -6.91 -5.18
CA ARG A 186 -1.20 -6.70 -6.19
C ARG A 186 -0.77 -5.74 -7.29
N LEU A 187 -0.04 -4.69 -6.93
CA LEU A 187 0.50 -3.70 -7.85
C LEU A 187 1.68 -4.28 -8.64
N GLU A 188 2.60 -4.97 -7.99
CA GLU A 188 3.72 -5.66 -8.65
C GLU A 188 3.23 -6.71 -9.67
N MET A 189 2.19 -7.48 -9.33
CA MET A 189 1.58 -8.44 -10.26
C MET A 189 0.97 -7.75 -11.48
N TYR A 190 0.38 -6.56 -11.31
CA TYR A 190 -0.13 -5.78 -12.43
C TYR A 190 1.00 -5.22 -13.30
N GLU A 191 2.05 -4.65 -12.69
CA GLU A 191 3.23 -4.13 -13.38
C GLU A 191 3.96 -5.24 -14.17
N ALA A 192 4.06 -6.45 -13.62
CA ALA A 192 4.61 -7.60 -14.34
C ALA A 192 3.81 -7.92 -15.60
N ARG A 193 2.48 -7.98 -15.49
CA ARG A 193 1.58 -8.31 -16.62
C ARG A 193 1.58 -7.26 -17.72
N ILE A 194 1.77 -5.98 -17.39
CA ILE A 194 1.80 -4.93 -18.40
C ILE A 194 3.13 -4.91 -19.18
N SER A 195 4.19 -5.46 -18.57
CA SER A 195 5.57 -5.49 -19.09
C SER A 195 5.93 -6.75 -19.89
N GLU A 196 5.09 -7.79 -19.84
CA GLU A 196 5.22 -9.03 -20.64
C GLU A 196 5.08 -8.79 -22.16
#